data_AF-X7S6K2-F1
#
_entry.id   AF-X7S6K2-F1
#
_cell.length_a   1.000
_cell.length_b   1.000
_cell.length_c   1.000
_cell.angle_alpha   90.00
_cell.angle_beta   90.00
_cell.angle_gamma   90.00
#
_symmetry.space_group_name_H-M   'P 1'
#
loop_
_entity.id
_entity.type
_entity.pdbx_description
1 polymer ?
#
loop_
_entity_poly.entity_id
_entity_poly.type
_entity_poly.pdbx_seq_one_letter_code
_entity_poly.pdbx_strand_id
1 'polypeptide(L)'
;MSDERILASYKELSKIEDCFRITKTDLESRPVYVRKETRIQGHFLTCFLALMHLRLLQNRINWQLSPEKLILAMNSAKATKIKDGYYRLQENEEMKELNRLLGIEWKKGIVKLEELNYYGKDSYTTRRIDKKEV
;
A
#
# COMPACT_ATOMS: atom_id res chain seq x y z
N MET A 1 1.55 -28.08 -26.39
CA MET A 1 1.00 -26.77 -25.96
C MET A 1 1.23 -25.78 -27.09
N SER A 2 0.34 -24.82 -27.34
CA SER A 2 0.56 -23.77 -28.33
C SER A 2 1.56 -22.73 -27.82
N ASP A 3 2.29 -22.07 -28.73
CA ASP A 3 3.31 -21.06 -28.40
C ASP A 3 2.74 -19.91 -27.56
N GLU A 4 1.49 -19.51 -27.83
CA GLU A 4 0.76 -18.49 -27.06
C GLU A 4 0.54 -18.91 -25.60
N ARG A 5 0.21 -20.19 -25.37
CA ARG A 5 0.06 -20.73 -24.01
C ARG A 5 1.39 -20.78 -23.27
N ILE A 6 2.47 -21.10 -23.96
CA ILE A 6 3.82 -21.11 -23.39
C ILE A 6 4.19 -19.69 -22.94
N LEU A 7 3.99 -18.69 -23.80
CA LEU A 7 4.26 -17.29 -23.48
C LEU A 7 3.41 -16.77 -22.31
N ALA A 8 2.14 -17.15 -22.25
CA ALA A 8 1.25 -16.78 -21.15
C ALA A 8 1.76 -17.36 -19.81
N SER A 9 2.14 -18.63 -19.78
CA SER A 9 2.70 -19.28 -18.59
C SER A 9 3.98 -18.60 -18.10
N TYR A 10 4.88 -18.21 -19.01
CA TYR A 10 6.10 -17.48 -18.63
C TYR A 10 5.81 -16.10 -18.02
N LYS A 11 4.78 -15.39 -18.50
CA LYS A 11 4.36 -14.11 -17.91
C LYS A 11 3.83 -14.29 -16.49
N GLU A 12 3.11 -15.37 -16.21
CA GLU A 12 2.63 -15.67 -14.85
C GLU A 12 3.79 -15.99 -13.91
N LEU A 13 4.76 -16.79 -14.38
CA LEU A 13 5.96 -17.11 -13.60
C LEU A 13 6.75 -15.85 -13.24
N SER A 14 6.94 -14.93 -14.19
CA SER A 14 7.63 -13.66 -13.96
C SER A 14 6.95 -12.82 -12.86
N LYS A 15 5.60 -12.78 -12.80
CA LYS A 15 4.89 -12.09 -11.72
C LYS A 15 5.16 -12.70 -10.34
N ILE A 16 5.29 -14.03 -10.28
CA ILE A 16 5.62 -14.75 -9.04
C ILE A 16 7.06 -14.44 -8.62
N GLU A 17 8.00 -14.43 -9.57
CA GLU A 17 9.40 -14.05 -9.32
C GLU A 17 9.51 -12.63 -8.78
N ASP A 18 8.77 -11.68 -9.36
CA ASP A 18 8.71 -10.31 -8.87
C ASP A 18 8.19 -10.23 -7.42
N CYS A 19 7.15 -10.99 -7.08
CA CYS A 19 6.66 -11.09 -5.70
C CYS A 19 7.74 -11.61 -4.75
N PHE A 20 8.48 -12.64 -5.16
CA PHE A 20 9.58 -13.17 -4.35
C PHE A 20 10.74 -12.19 -4.21
N ARG A 21 11.03 -11.39 -5.24
CA ARG A 21 12.04 -10.33 -5.16
C ARG A 21 11.64 -9.33 -4.07
N ILE A 22 10.47 -8.70 -4.21
CA ILE A 22 9.95 -7.68 -3.28
C ILE A 22 9.90 -8.20 -1.84
N THR A 23 9.43 -9.43 -1.66
CA THR A 23 9.32 -10.04 -0.32
C THR A 23 10.68 -10.20 0.35
N LYS A 24 11.74 -10.49 -0.42
CA LYS A 24 13.10 -10.68 0.09
C LYS A 24 13.81 -9.35 0.30
N THR A 25 13.67 -8.42 -0.64
CA THR A 25 14.42 -7.15 -0.64
C THR A 25 13.73 -6.07 0.18
N ASP A 26 12.49 -5.74 -0.15
CA ASP A 26 11.82 -4.56 0.39
C ASP A 26 11.05 -4.85 1.68
N LEU A 27 10.56 -6.08 1.82
CA LEU A 27 9.82 -6.53 3.01
C LEU A 27 10.68 -7.35 3.98
N GLU A 28 11.98 -7.45 3.70
CA GLU A 28 12.99 -8.04 4.59
C GLU A 28 12.62 -9.44 5.13
N SER A 29 11.93 -10.27 4.33
CA SER A 29 11.71 -11.69 4.70
C SER A 29 13.03 -12.45 4.88
N ARG A 30 14.13 -11.88 4.39
CA ARG A 30 15.51 -12.22 4.71
C ARG A 30 16.30 -10.92 4.87
N PRO A 31 17.16 -10.77 5.89
CA PRO A 31 17.54 -11.75 6.92
C PRO A 31 16.51 -11.95 8.04
N VAL A 32 16.40 -13.18 8.54
CA VAL A 32 15.48 -13.55 9.64
C VAL A 32 16.25 -13.56 10.96
N TYR A 33 16.10 -12.53 11.80
CA TYR A 33 16.82 -12.40 13.09
C TYR A 33 16.13 -13.08 14.28
N VAL A 34 15.17 -13.97 14.01
CA VAL A 34 14.39 -14.69 15.03
C VAL A 34 14.69 -16.19 15.00
N ARG A 35 14.73 -16.82 16.19
CA ARG A 35 15.14 -18.24 16.34
C ARG A 35 14.01 -19.23 16.59
N LYS A 36 12.91 -18.80 17.22
CA LYS A 36 11.77 -19.69 17.49
C LYS A 36 10.95 -19.85 16.21
N GLU A 37 10.57 -21.07 15.88
CA GLU A 37 9.75 -21.38 14.70
C GLU A 37 8.48 -20.51 14.62
N THR A 38 7.77 -20.36 15.74
CA THR A 38 6.58 -19.49 15.81
C THR A 38 6.86 -18.03 15.47
N ARG A 39 8.04 -17.51 15.83
CA ARG A 39 8.47 -16.16 15.47
C ARG A 39 8.87 -16.05 14.01
N ILE A 40 9.49 -17.08 13.45
CA ILE A 40 9.81 -17.16 12.02
C ILE A 40 8.50 -17.12 11.20
N GLN A 41 7.53 -17.95 11.55
CA GLN A 41 6.22 -17.97 10.90
C GLN A 41 5.51 -16.62 11.01
N GLY A 42 5.55 -15.96 12.17
CA GLY A 42 4.99 -14.62 12.35
C GLY A 42 5.64 -13.55 11.47
N HIS A 43 6.97 -13.58 11.33
CA HIS A 43 7.70 -12.68 10.41
C HIS A 43 7.25 -12.87 8.97
N PHE A 44 7.28 -14.12 8.48
CA PHE A 44 6.85 -14.44 7.12
C PHE A 44 5.39 -14.08 6.86
N LEU A 45 4.49 -14.32 7.82
CA LEU A 45 3.09 -13.92 7.72
C LEU A 45 2.97 -12.40 7.56
N THR A 46 3.75 -11.64 8.34
CA THR A 46 3.73 -10.17 8.28
C THR A 46 4.23 -9.67 6.93
N CYS A 47 5.36 -10.21 6.43
CA CYS A 47 5.87 -9.90 5.09
C CYS A 47 4.84 -10.26 4.01
N PHE A 48 4.17 -11.41 4.12
CA PHE A 48 3.15 -11.83 3.17
C PHE A 48 1.95 -10.88 3.16
N LEU A 49 1.44 -10.48 4.33
CA LEU A 49 0.37 -9.51 4.44
C LEU A 49 0.79 -8.16 3.85
N ALA A 50 2.00 -7.68 4.12
CA ALA A 50 2.51 -6.44 3.54
C ALA A 50 2.58 -6.51 2.00
N LEU A 51 3.06 -7.62 1.43
CA LEU A 51 3.04 -7.84 -0.02
C LEU A 51 1.62 -7.80 -0.58
N MET A 52 0.67 -8.44 0.12
CA MET A 52 -0.72 -8.50 -0.31
C MET A 52 -1.35 -7.10 -0.36
N HIS A 53 -1.12 -6.27 0.65
CA HIS A 53 -1.54 -4.86 0.65
C HIS A 53 -0.90 -4.08 -0.49
N LEU A 54 0.40 -4.27 -0.73
CA LEU A 54 1.12 -3.62 -1.83
C LEU A 54 0.53 -3.97 -3.20
N ARG A 55 0.22 -5.25 -3.44
CA ARG A 55 -0.40 -5.71 -4.70
C ARG A 55 -1.83 -5.20 -4.86
N LEU A 56 -2.62 -5.17 -3.79
CA LEU A 56 -3.97 -4.59 -3.81
C LEU A 56 -3.91 -3.09 -4.12
N LEU A 57 -2.95 -2.37 -3.53
CA LEU A 57 -2.75 -0.95 -3.80
C LEU A 57 -2.32 -0.71 -5.25
N GLN A 58 -1.34 -1.48 -5.76
CA GLN A 58 -0.95 -1.44 -7.18
C GLN A 58 -2.15 -1.68 -8.09
N ASN A 59 -2.96 -2.69 -7.80
CA ASN A 59 -4.14 -2.99 -8.58
C ASN A 59 -5.14 -1.83 -8.59
N ARG A 60 -5.35 -1.18 -7.45
CA ARG A 60 -6.27 -0.04 -7.33
C ARG A 60 -5.85 1.16 -8.15
N ILE A 61 -4.55 1.41 -8.28
CA ILE A 61 -4.01 2.50 -9.11
C ILE A 61 -3.71 2.06 -10.54
N ASN A 62 -4.26 0.92 -11.00
CA ASN A 62 -4.04 0.34 -12.32
C ASN A 62 -2.55 0.12 -12.65
N TRP A 63 -1.76 -0.31 -11.66
CA TRP A 63 -0.34 -0.65 -11.79
C TRP A 63 0.55 0.50 -12.28
N GLN A 64 0.12 1.75 -12.07
CA GLN A 64 0.86 2.95 -12.52
C GLN A 64 2.13 3.24 -11.72
N LEU A 65 2.24 2.76 -10.47
CA LEU A 65 3.45 2.88 -9.65
C LEU A 65 4.09 1.51 -9.40
N SER A 66 5.42 1.51 -9.40
CA SER A 66 6.21 0.33 -9.05
C SER A 66 6.15 0.05 -7.54
N PRO A 67 6.42 -1.20 -7.12
CA PRO A 67 6.45 -1.57 -5.70
C PRO A 67 7.37 -0.67 -4.87
N GLU A 68 8.54 -0.34 -5.41
CA GLU A 68 9.56 0.46 -4.73
C GLU A 68 9.07 1.90 -4.50
N LYS A 69 8.44 2.50 -5.53
CA LYS A 69 7.84 3.84 -5.41
C LYS A 69 6.71 3.88 -4.40
N LEU A 70 5.87 2.84 -4.36
CA LEU A 70 4.79 2.74 -3.38
C LEU A 70 5.32 2.60 -1.95
N ILE A 71 6.34 1.78 -1.74
CA ILE A 71 6.98 1.63 -0.44
C ILE A 71 7.60 2.96 0.00
N LEU A 72 8.29 3.66 -0.91
CA LEU A 72 8.85 4.99 -0.65
C LEU A 72 7.76 6.02 -0.30
N ALA A 73 6.65 6.04 -1.05
CA ALA A 73 5.50 6.88 -0.76
C ALA A 73 4.95 6.62 0.66
N MET A 74 4.64 5.36 0.96
CA MET A 74 4.06 4.96 2.25
C MET A 74 5.00 5.26 3.43
N ASN A 75 6.31 5.02 3.27
CA ASN A 75 7.31 5.32 4.31
C ASN A 75 7.51 6.83 4.53
N SER A 76 7.23 7.65 3.52
CA SER A 76 7.31 9.12 3.63
C SER A 76 6.10 9.73 4.34
N ALA A 77 4.96 9.03 4.34
CA ALA A 77 3.69 9.55 4.84
C ALA A 77 3.78 9.82 6.35
N LYS A 78 3.96 11.09 6.72
CA LYS A 78 4.04 11.53 8.12
C LYS A 78 3.08 12.67 8.36
N ALA A 79 2.38 12.63 9.49
CA ALA A 79 1.51 13.71 9.94
C ALA A 79 2.05 14.30 11.24
N THR A 80 2.40 15.59 11.23
CA THR A 80 2.86 16.32 12.43
C THR A 80 1.74 17.19 12.96
N LYS A 81 1.41 17.07 14.24
CA LYS A 81 0.41 17.92 14.88
C LYS A 81 0.94 19.36 14.96
N ILE A 82 0.13 20.33 14.53
CA ILE A 82 0.45 21.76 14.66
C ILE A 82 -0.22 22.30 15.92
N LYS A 83 -1.52 22.61 15.84
CA LYS A 83 -2.35 23.18 16.92
C LYS A 83 -3.83 22.99 16.59
N ASP A 84 -4.72 23.02 17.59
CA ASP A 84 -6.19 23.02 17.43
C ASP A 84 -6.77 21.90 16.55
N GLY A 85 -6.21 20.70 16.64
CA GLY A 85 -6.69 19.54 15.88
C GLY A 85 -6.25 19.52 14.41
N TYR A 86 -5.35 20.41 13.99
CA TYR A 86 -4.76 20.42 12.66
C TYR A 86 -3.43 19.66 12.61
N TYR A 87 -3.23 18.94 11.51
CA TYR A 87 -2.05 18.17 11.20
C TYR A 87 -1.44 18.66 9.88
N ARG A 88 -0.10 18.75 9.84
CA ARG A 88 0.67 18.96 8.62
C ARG A 88 1.12 17.63 8.07
N LEU A 89 0.78 17.36 6.82
CA LEU A 89 1.25 16.21 6.08
C LEU A 89 2.62 16.53 5.47
N GLN A 90 3.58 15.64 5.69
CA GLN A 90 4.84 15.62 4.99
C GLN A 90 4.73 14.56 3.91
N GLU A 91 4.84 14.98 2.65
CA GLU A 91 4.66 14.14 1.47
C GLU A 91 5.86 14.34 0.55
N ASN A 92 6.53 13.24 0.18
CA ASN A 92 7.46 13.26 -0.94
C ASN A 92 6.70 13.24 -2.27
N GLU A 93 7.43 13.33 -3.37
CA GLU A 93 6.83 13.33 -4.71
C GLU A 93 6.06 12.04 -5.01
N GLU A 94 6.54 10.89 -4.52
CA GLU A 94 5.85 9.61 -4.69
C GLU A 94 4.51 9.56 -3.95
N MET A 95 4.43 10.14 -2.74
CA MET A 95 3.20 10.21 -1.96
C MET A 95 2.18 11.17 -2.58
N LYS A 96 2.64 12.31 -3.11
CA LYS A 96 1.77 13.23 -3.87
C LYS A 96 1.19 12.53 -5.08
N GLU A 97 2.01 11.79 -5.83
CA GLU A 97 1.57 11.04 -6.99
C GLU A 97 0.59 9.92 -6.61
N LEU A 98 0.87 9.19 -5.53
CA LEU A 98 -0.05 8.18 -5.01
C LEU A 98 -1.41 8.79 -4.62
N ASN A 99 -1.43 9.91 -3.91
CA ASN A 99 -2.67 10.59 -3.54
C ASN A 99 -3.44 11.06 -4.77
N ARG A 100 -2.75 11.60 -5.79
CA ARG A 100 -3.36 11.97 -7.08
C ARG A 100 -4.03 10.77 -7.75
N LEU A 101 -3.34 9.63 -7.82
CA LEU A 101 -3.88 8.39 -8.39
C LEU A 101 -5.06 7.82 -7.59
N LEU A 102 -5.10 8.06 -6.30
CA LEU A 102 -6.21 7.68 -5.42
C LEU A 102 -7.37 8.70 -5.42
N GLY A 103 -7.23 9.83 -6.14
CA GLY A 103 -8.24 10.89 -6.17
C GLY A 103 -8.32 11.69 -4.86
N ILE A 104 -7.21 11.77 -4.11
CA ILE A 104 -7.12 12.45 -2.82
C ILE A 104 -6.36 13.75 -3.01
N GLU A 105 -6.98 14.87 -2.62
CA GLU A 105 -6.37 16.19 -2.70
C GLU A 105 -6.25 16.84 -1.31
N TRP A 106 -5.04 17.22 -0.93
CA TRP A 106 -4.78 17.94 0.31
C TRP A 106 -4.57 19.42 0.05
N LYS A 107 -5.43 20.26 0.63
CA LYS A 107 -5.26 21.72 0.53
C LYS A 107 -4.07 22.18 1.38
N LYS A 108 -2.97 22.59 0.73
CA LYS A 108 -1.74 23.13 1.36
C LYS A 108 -1.08 22.18 2.38
N GLY A 109 -1.31 20.87 2.30
CA GLY A 109 -0.74 19.88 3.21
C GLY A 109 -1.15 20.05 4.68
N ILE A 110 -2.27 20.75 4.95
CA ILE A 110 -2.83 20.89 6.30
C ILE A 110 -4.23 20.28 6.30
N VAL A 111 -4.50 19.42 7.26
CA VAL A 111 -5.77 18.70 7.41
C VAL A 111 -6.26 18.74 8.84
N LYS A 112 -7.58 18.77 9.01
CA LYS A 112 -8.21 18.55 10.32
C LYS A 112 -8.11 17.08 10.71
N LEU A 113 -8.03 16.80 12.00
CA LEU A 113 -8.05 15.43 12.54
C LEU A 113 -9.30 14.66 12.09
N GLU A 114 -10.45 15.32 11.99
CA GLU A 114 -11.69 14.72 11.51
C GLU A 114 -11.54 14.20 10.08
N GLU A 115 -11.05 15.03 9.15
CA GLU A 115 -10.80 14.65 7.76
C GLU A 115 -9.73 13.55 7.67
N LEU A 116 -8.67 13.64 8.48
CA LEU A 116 -7.63 12.62 8.56
C LEU A 116 -8.18 11.28 9.08
N ASN A 117 -9.15 11.29 9.99
CA ASN A 117 -9.84 10.07 10.46
C ASN A 117 -10.75 9.45 9.39
N TYR A 118 -11.11 10.18 8.33
CA TYR A 118 -11.81 9.64 7.17
C TYR A 118 -10.85 9.20 6.05
N TYR A 119 -9.56 9.53 6.15
CA TYR A 119 -8.55 9.12 5.18
C TYR A 119 -8.53 7.59 5.03
N GLY A 120 -8.82 7.13 3.80
CA GLY A 120 -8.77 5.72 3.44
C GLY A 120 -9.94 4.87 3.94
N LYS A 121 -10.93 5.40 4.69
CA LYS A 121 -12.08 4.62 5.18
C LYS A 121 -12.93 4.02 4.04
N ASP A 122 -13.13 4.76 2.95
CA ASP A 122 -13.85 4.28 1.76
C ASP A 122 -13.27 2.98 1.15
N SER A 123 -12.04 2.61 1.52
CA SER A 123 -11.32 1.46 0.97
C SER A 123 -11.69 0.12 1.61
N TYR A 124 -12.20 0.13 2.84
CA TYR A 124 -12.47 -1.10 3.62
C TYR A 124 -13.70 -1.00 4.52
N THR A 125 -14.31 0.18 4.68
CA THR A 125 -15.63 0.29 5.33
C THR A 125 -16.73 0.14 4.30
N THR A 126 -17.73 -0.69 4.59
CA THR A 126 -18.98 -0.72 3.81
C THR A 126 -19.51 0.71 3.75
N ARG A 127 -19.71 1.27 2.55
CA ARG A 127 -20.36 2.57 2.42
C ARG A 127 -21.66 2.48 3.21
N ARG A 128 -21.83 3.33 4.23
CA ARG A 128 -23.14 3.46 4.88
C ARG A 128 -24.10 3.82 3.75
N ILE A 129 -25.03 2.90 3.46
CA ILE A 129 -26.20 3.24 2.65
C ILE A 129 -26.86 4.35 3.45
N ASP A 130 -26.74 5.58 2.98
CA ASP A 130 -27.44 6.71 3.56
C ASP A 130 -28.89 6.27 3.70
N LYS A 131 -29.39 6.29 4.94
CA LYS A 131 -30.83 6.20 5.17
C LYS A 131 -31.43 7.36 4.37
N LYS A 132 -31.95 7.07 3.19
CA LYS A 132 -32.90 7.94 2.52
C LYS A 132 -33.96 8.26 3.56
N GLU A 133 -34.04 9.54 3.91
CA GLU A 133 -35.15 10.10 4.65
C GLU A 133 -36.44 9.60 3.98
N VAL A 134 -37.23 8.86 4.76
CA VAL A 134 -38.65 8.58 4.53
C VAL A 134 -39.39 9.38 5.58
#